data_AF-A0A937X088-F1
#
_entry.id   AF-A0A937X088-F1
#
_cell.length_a   1.000
_cell.length_b   1.000
_cell.length_c   1.000
_cell.angle_alpha   90.00
_cell.angle_beta   90.00
_cell.angle_gamma   90.00
#
_symmetry.space_group_name_H-M   'P 1'
#
loop_
_entity.id
_entity.type
_entity.pdbx_description
1 polymer ?
#
loop_
_entity_poly.entity_id
_entity_poly.type
_entity_poly.pdbx_seq_one_letter_code
_entity_poly.pdbx_strand_id
1 'polypeptide(L)'
;MRKTRFAALLAILAIGGGVVFACLAPPDLAAQAKTHRVRTGVGEGEPGDEVHGSRTAELNSDELQVTLQPGTGERFLKVVDVVMGTETARSLGRDKFIVRQGPNGERDDFAAFFAAMPYVKDVNPRPKRRPSENVPQGQIHLAPQGEAGDPEFVADQGGTSGSGPGAGRDYVPGELLVKFKKGVTQKQVEAFNAENGTAILGRLDLGAERIYRLSVPGGVEVPDLASVYGESDLVEYAEPNYKMSIPKLPGTPKAPSPPKGKPVKGGYPKVPPSVAGMTIGTRQVLGDSVFVKFRPGVREPLPDLVALVYGVEMMEEDNGRVRYSLPGGANSLTAARLFKLCPFVSGAEPSYGR
;
A
#
# COMPACT_ATOMS: atom_id res chain seq x y z
N MET A 1 -16.10 38.63 -53.64
CA MET A 1 -16.85 37.77 -54.59
C MET A 1 -16.31 36.36 -54.40
N ARG A 2 -17.08 35.26 -54.28
CA ARG A 2 -18.51 34.93 -54.53
C ARG A 2 -19.09 34.33 -53.21
N LYS A 3 -20.32 34.58 -52.70
CA LYS A 3 -21.66 34.03 -53.08
C LYS A 3 -21.59 32.58 -53.64
N THR A 4 -22.32 31.57 -53.17
CA THR A 4 -23.41 31.42 -52.16
C THR A 4 -23.28 30.01 -51.52
N ARG A 5 -24.22 29.24 -50.91
CA ARG A 5 -25.69 29.21 -50.71
C ARG A 5 -25.98 28.37 -49.43
N PHE A 6 -26.94 28.80 -48.57
CA PHE A 6 -27.75 28.02 -47.57
C PHE A 6 -27.02 27.17 -46.50
N ALA A 7 -27.34 27.16 -45.19
CA ALA A 7 -28.48 27.66 -44.38
C ALA A 7 -29.78 26.80 -44.35
N ALA A 8 -29.71 25.67 -43.65
CA ALA A 8 -30.79 24.97 -42.90
C ALA A 8 -30.09 23.93 -41.99
N LEU A 9 -30.57 23.52 -40.80
CA LEU A 9 -31.75 23.90 -40.02
C LEU A 9 -31.33 23.94 -38.52
N LEU A 10 -31.99 24.75 -37.67
CA LEU A 10 -31.73 24.78 -36.22
C LEU A 10 -33.00 24.41 -35.43
N ALA A 11 -32.81 23.74 -34.29
CA ALA A 11 -33.76 23.52 -33.19
C ALA A 11 -35.02 22.65 -33.45
N ILE A 12 -35.00 21.45 -32.87
CA ILE A 12 -36.06 20.97 -31.96
C ILE A 12 -35.37 20.55 -30.64
N LEU A 13 -36.09 20.66 -29.51
CA LEU A 13 -35.55 20.49 -28.16
C LEU A 13 -35.33 19.02 -27.74
N ALA A 14 -34.60 18.89 -26.63
CA ALA A 14 -34.37 17.68 -25.86
C ALA A 14 -35.64 16.90 -25.47
N ILE A 15 -35.48 15.57 -25.36
CA ILE A 15 -36.00 14.69 -24.30
C ILE A 15 -35.08 13.46 -24.25
N GLY A 16 -35.06 12.74 -23.12
CA GLY A 16 -34.01 11.79 -22.73
C GLY A 16 -33.57 10.74 -23.79
N GLY A 17 -32.26 10.56 -23.90
CA GLY A 17 -31.63 9.52 -24.72
C GLY A 17 -30.46 8.86 -23.99
N GLY A 18 -30.59 7.57 -23.67
CA GLY A 18 -29.48 6.76 -23.18
C GLY A 18 -28.57 6.37 -24.34
N VAL A 19 -27.29 6.76 -24.29
CA VAL A 19 -26.33 6.49 -25.37
C VAL A 19 -25.90 5.02 -25.34
N VAL A 20 -26.57 4.18 -26.13
CA VAL A 20 -26.13 2.82 -26.41
C VAL A 20 -24.97 2.88 -27.40
N PHE A 21 -23.74 2.74 -26.89
CA PHE A 21 -22.55 2.56 -27.73
C PHE A 21 -22.56 1.16 -28.36
N ALA A 22 -23.14 1.06 -29.56
CA ALA A 22 -23.08 -0.13 -30.40
C ALA A 22 -21.73 -0.21 -31.12
N CYS A 23 -20.68 -0.64 -30.40
CA CYS A 23 -19.37 -0.89 -31.00
C CYS A 23 -19.43 -2.06 -31.98
N LEU A 24 -19.36 -1.76 -33.29
CA LEU A 24 -19.17 -2.75 -34.34
C LEU A 24 -17.77 -3.37 -34.22
N ALA A 25 -17.70 -4.62 -33.74
CA ALA A 25 -16.47 -5.40 -33.73
C ALA A 25 -16.10 -5.86 -35.15
N PRO A 26 -14.80 -5.90 -35.52
CA PRO A 26 -14.37 -6.52 -36.77
C PRO A 26 -14.64 -8.04 -36.75
N PRO A 27 -14.99 -8.67 -37.88
CA PRO A 27 -15.53 -10.04 -37.90
C PRO A 27 -14.51 -11.15 -37.58
N ASP A 28 -13.21 -10.85 -37.56
CA ASP A 28 -12.13 -11.85 -37.64
C ASP A 28 -11.56 -12.32 -36.28
N LEU A 29 -12.32 -12.15 -35.21
CA LEU A 29 -11.98 -12.63 -33.85
C LEU A 29 -12.98 -13.67 -33.29
N ALA A 30 -14.02 -14.03 -34.05
CA ALA A 30 -15.08 -14.92 -33.58
C ALA A 30 -14.71 -16.42 -33.49
N ALA A 31 -13.57 -16.83 -34.04
CA ALA A 31 -13.30 -18.23 -34.39
C ALA A 31 -12.74 -19.14 -33.27
N GLN A 32 -12.30 -18.61 -32.11
CA GLN A 32 -11.67 -19.43 -31.05
C GLN A 32 -12.19 -19.18 -29.62
N ALA A 33 -13.33 -18.50 -29.47
CA ALA A 33 -13.99 -18.34 -28.16
C ALA A 33 -14.68 -19.64 -27.71
N LYS A 34 -13.91 -20.57 -27.14
CA LYS A 34 -14.43 -21.77 -26.46
C LYS A 34 -15.40 -21.33 -25.34
N THR A 35 -16.61 -21.88 -25.32
CA THR A 35 -17.74 -21.36 -24.52
C THR A 35 -17.61 -21.61 -23.02
N HIS A 36 -16.74 -20.85 -22.35
CA HIS A 36 -16.71 -20.69 -20.90
C HIS A 36 -17.92 -19.88 -20.42
N ARG A 37 -19.07 -20.56 -20.36
CA ARG A 37 -20.31 -20.05 -19.78
C ARG A 37 -20.09 -19.84 -18.28
N VAL A 38 -19.85 -18.59 -17.87
CA VAL A 38 -19.76 -18.20 -16.45
C VAL A 38 -21.00 -18.72 -15.73
N ARG A 39 -20.80 -19.62 -14.76
CA ARG A 39 -21.87 -20.37 -14.12
C ARG A 39 -22.49 -19.54 -13.00
N THR A 40 -23.29 -18.54 -13.37
CA THR A 40 -24.12 -17.76 -12.44
C THR A 40 -25.15 -18.68 -11.78
N GLY A 41 -24.75 -19.28 -10.66
CA GLY A 41 -25.54 -20.22 -9.85
C GLY A 41 -26.67 -19.55 -9.08
N VAL A 42 -27.59 -18.91 -9.80
CA VAL A 42 -28.91 -18.52 -9.28
C VAL A 42 -29.81 -19.72 -9.55
N GLY A 43 -30.11 -20.49 -8.50
CA GLY A 43 -31.10 -21.57 -8.59
C GLY A 43 -32.50 -21.00 -8.52
N GLU A 44 -33.33 -21.30 -9.51
CA GLU A 44 -34.77 -21.01 -9.48
C GLU A 44 -35.45 -22.01 -8.53
N GLY A 45 -35.44 -21.68 -7.24
CA GLY A 45 -36.20 -22.38 -6.21
C GLY A 45 -37.62 -21.82 -6.07
N GLU A 46 -38.57 -22.68 -5.71
CA GLU A 46 -39.96 -22.31 -5.48
C GLU A 46 -40.12 -21.31 -4.31
N PRO A 47 -41.19 -20.47 -4.31
CA PRO A 47 -41.39 -19.44 -3.29
C PRO A 47 -41.87 -20.02 -1.95
N GLY A 48 -40.93 -20.59 -1.19
CA GLY A 48 -41.12 -20.97 0.22
C GLY A 48 -40.65 -19.86 1.17
N ASP A 49 -41.53 -19.47 2.09
CA ASP A 49 -41.39 -18.56 3.25
C ASP A 49 -40.07 -17.78 3.43
N GLU A 50 -40.15 -16.44 3.39
CA GLU A 50 -39.04 -15.51 3.64
C GLU A 50 -38.56 -15.50 5.10
N VAL A 51 -37.85 -16.54 5.53
CA VAL A 51 -37.08 -16.51 6.78
C VAL A 51 -35.94 -15.49 6.63
N HIS A 52 -36.15 -14.29 7.18
CA HIS A 52 -35.23 -13.14 7.18
C HIS A 52 -33.95 -13.34 8.04
N GLY A 53 -33.30 -14.51 7.90
CA GLY A 53 -32.03 -14.84 8.52
C GLY A 53 -30.86 -14.19 7.78
N SER A 54 -30.59 -12.90 8.03
CA SER A 54 -29.44 -12.17 7.46
C SER A 54 -28.11 -12.67 8.03
N ARG A 55 -27.68 -13.84 7.56
CA ARG A 55 -26.47 -14.53 7.99
C ARG A 55 -25.27 -13.87 7.30
N THR A 56 -24.73 -12.82 7.91
CA THR A 56 -23.52 -12.12 7.43
C THR A 56 -22.38 -13.13 7.32
N ALA A 57 -22.00 -13.48 6.09
CA ALA A 57 -20.84 -14.33 5.85
C ALA A 57 -19.58 -13.65 6.41
N GLU A 58 -18.76 -14.40 7.14
CA GLU A 58 -17.52 -13.87 7.67
C GLU A 58 -16.51 -13.66 6.53
N LEU A 59 -15.95 -12.45 6.46
CA LEU A 59 -14.90 -12.12 5.50
C LEU A 59 -13.56 -12.72 5.98
N ASN A 60 -12.77 -13.24 5.04
CA ASN A 60 -11.40 -13.63 5.31
C ASN A 60 -10.49 -12.41 5.51
N SER A 61 -9.28 -12.63 6.04
CA SER A 61 -8.32 -11.55 6.34
C SER A 61 -7.78 -10.83 5.10
N ASP A 62 -7.82 -11.51 3.95
CA ASP A 62 -7.46 -11.08 2.60
C ASP A 62 -8.66 -10.52 1.81
N GLU A 63 -9.86 -10.43 2.40
CA GLU A 63 -11.09 -10.06 1.70
C GLU A 63 -11.59 -8.67 2.10
N LEU A 64 -11.88 -7.83 1.10
CA LEU A 64 -12.39 -6.47 1.24
C LEU A 64 -13.83 -6.41 0.73
N GLN A 65 -14.77 -5.93 1.55
CA GLN A 65 -16.10 -5.63 1.04
C GLN A 65 -16.12 -4.23 0.44
N VAL A 66 -16.41 -4.17 -0.86
CA VAL A 66 -16.59 -2.93 -1.64
C VAL A 66 -18.08 -2.77 -1.94
N THR A 67 -18.64 -1.60 -1.63
CA THR A 67 -20.00 -1.21 -2.01
C THR A 67 -19.92 -0.10 -3.05
N LEU A 68 -20.64 -0.23 -4.16
CA LEU A 68 -20.61 0.66 -5.31
C LEU A 68 -21.82 1.60 -5.35
N GLN A 69 -21.77 2.54 -6.29
CA GLN A 69 -22.94 3.32 -6.70
C GLN A 69 -23.86 2.48 -7.63
N PRO A 70 -25.19 2.67 -7.57
CA PRO A 70 -26.13 1.94 -8.42
C PRO A 70 -25.79 2.03 -9.92
N GLY A 71 -25.93 0.91 -10.64
CA GLY A 71 -25.68 0.84 -12.09
C GLY A 71 -24.21 0.67 -12.51
N THR A 72 -23.25 0.68 -11.59
CA THR A 72 -21.81 0.57 -11.92
C THR A 72 -21.25 -0.85 -11.82
N GLY A 73 -21.97 -1.79 -11.21
CA GLY A 73 -21.52 -3.15 -10.89
C GLY A 73 -21.02 -3.99 -12.07
N GLU A 74 -21.65 -3.93 -13.24
CA GLU A 74 -21.14 -4.64 -14.43
C GLU A 74 -19.81 -4.08 -14.93
N ARG A 75 -19.62 -2.76 -14.83
CA ARG A 75 -18.35 -2.13 -15.21
C ARG A 75 -17.28 -2.58 -14.23
N PHE A 76 -17.54 -2.46 -12.93
CA PHE A 76 -16.64 -2.90 -11.86
C PHE A 76 -16.22 -4.37 -11.97
N LEU A 77 -17.15 -5.28 -12.27
CA LEU A 77 -16.81 -6.70 -12.47
C LEU A 77 -15.85 -6.89 -13.64
N LYS A 78 -16.21 -6.42 -14.86
CA LYS A 78 -15.33 -6.50 -16.05
C LYS A 78 -13.97 -5.87 -15.81
N VAL A 79 -13.93 -4.81 -14.99
CA VAL A 79 -12.74 -4.10 -14.55
C VAL A 79 -11.86 -4.96 -13.64
N VAL A 80 -12.39 -5.51 -12.54
CA VAL A 80 -11.59 -6.34 -11.63
C VAL A 80 -11.13 -7.63 -12.29
N ASP A 81 -12.00 -8.24 -13.12
CA ASP A 81 -11.72 -9.44 -13.92
C ASP A 81 -10.51 -9.24 -14.85
N VAL A 82 -10.43 -8.11 -15.56
CA VAL A 82 -9.32 -7.76 -16.48
C VAL A 82 -8.07 -7.25 -15.74
N VAL A 83 -8.23 -6.46 -14.67
CA VAL A 83 -7.12 -5.76 -14.00
C VAL A 83 -6.43 -6.65 -12.96
N MET A 84 -7.19 -7.47 -12.24
CA MET A 84 -6.72 -8.26 -11.10
C MET A 84 -7.02 -9.77 -11.21
N GLY A 85 -7.66 -10.22 -12.29
CA GLY A 85 -7.99 -11.62 -12.52
C GLY A 85 -9.40 -12.02 -12.07
N THR A 86 -9.90 -13.10 -12.66
CA THR A 86 -11.31 -13.51 -12.59
C THR A 86 -11.73 -14.13 -11.25
N GLU A 87 -10.77 -14.64 -10.48
CA GLU A 87 -10.99 -15.21 -9.14
C GLU A 87 -11.03 -14.13 -8.03
N THR A 88 -10.75 -12.88 -8.39
CA THR A 88 -10.39 -11.81 -7.45
C THR A 88 -11.59 -10.97 -6.99
N ALA A 89 -12.79 -11.16 -7.56
CA ALA A 89 -14.03 -10.56 -7.05
C ALA A 89 -15.24 -11.51 -7.09
N ARG A 90 -16.08 -11.43 -6.05
CA ARG A 90 -17.36 -12.13 -5.93
C ARG A 90 -18.48 -11.14 -5.62
N SER A 91 -19.57 -11.18 -6.39
CA SER A 91 -20.78 -10.41 -6.09
C SER A 91 -21.51 -10.95 -4.85
N LEU A 92 -22.03 -10.01 -4.03
CA LEU A 92 -23.00 -10.22 -2.96
C LEU A 92 -24.37 -9.57 -3.28
N GLY A 93 -24.55 -9.04 -4.49
CA GLY A 93 -25.71 -8.25 -4.89
C GLY A 93 -25.40 -7.30 -6.06
N ARG A 94 -26.35 -6.42 -6.37
CA ARG A 94 -26.23 -5.45 -7.50
C ARG A 94 -25.10 -4.43 -7.29
N ASP A 95 -24.83 -4.09 -6.03
CA ASP A 95 -23.95 -3.00 -5.60
C ASP A 95 -22.83 -3.45 -4.64
N LYS A 96 -22.81 -4.71 -4.18
CA LYS A 96 -21.88 -5.19 -3.15
C LYS A 96 -21.01 -6.33 -3.66
N PHE A 97 -19.72 -6.26 -3.37
CA PHE A 97 -18.70 -7.18 -3.84
C PHE A 97 -17.73 -7.50 -2.71
N ILE A 98 -17.28 -8.76 -2.64
CA ILE A 98 -16.05 -9.14 -1.94
C ILE A 98 -14.93 -9.13 -2.97
N VAL A 99 -13.86 -8.39 -2.70
CA VAL A 99 -12.64 -8.37 -3.48
C VAL A 99 -11.55 -9.07 -2.68
N ARG A 100 -10.78 -9.97 -3.30
CA ARG A 100 -9.60 -10.59 -2.70
C ARG A 100 -8.36 -9.76 -2.94
N GLN A 101 -7.52 -9.64 -1.92
CA GLN A 101 -6.26 -8.93 -1.97
C GLN A 101 -5.21 -9.75 -2.73
N GLY A 102 -4.54 -9.13 -3.71
CA GLY A 102 -3.42 -9.77 -4.40
C GLY A 102 -2.23 -10.02 -3.45
N PRO A 103 -1.38 -11.03 -3.71
CA PRO A 103 -0.38 -11.52 -2.74
C PRO A 103 0.71 -10.51 -2.34
N ASN A 104 0.82 -9.37 -3.05
CA ASN A 104 1.89 -8.39 -2.91
C ASN A 104 1.40 -6.99 -2.46
N GLY A 105 0.13 -6.83 -2.07
CA GLY A 105 -0.42 -5.57 -1.55
C GLY A 105 -0.60 -5.58 -0.03
N GLU A 106 -0.66 -4.41 0.60
CA GLU A 106 -1.24 -4.26 1.94
C GLU A 106 -2.75 -4.00 1.82
N ARG A 107 -3.52 -4.46 2.83
CA ARG A 107 -4.99 -4.38 2.83
C ARG A 107 -5.50 -2.94 2.82
N ASP A 108 -4.78 -2.06 3.53
CA ASP A 108 -5.14 -0.65 3.66
C ASP A 108 -4.78 0.15 2.39
N ASP A 109 -3.70 -0.20 1.68
CA ASP A 109 -3.38 0.34 0.35
C ASP A 109 -4.51 -0.01 -0.66
N PHE A 110 -5.02 -1.25 -0.63
CA PHE A 110 -6.18 -1.66 -1.44
C PHE A 110 -7.49 -0.98 -0.98
N ALA A 111 -7.71 -0.81 0.32
CA ALA A 111 -8.92 -0.17 0.84
C ALA A 111 -8.99 1.32 0.49
N ALA A 112 -7.86 2.04 0.65
CA ALA A 112 -7.70 3.43 0.26
C ALA A 112 -7.84 3.61 -1.26
N PHE A 113 -7.35 2.64 -2.06
CA PHE A 113 -7.56 2.63 -3.51
C PHE A 113 -9.04 2.57 -3.89
N PHE A 114 -9.77 1.57 -3.42
CA PHE A 114 -11.20 1.46 -3.73
C PHE A 114 -11.98 2.69 -3.22
N ALA A 115 -11.62 3.24 -2.06
CA ALA A 115 -12.25 4.45 -1.51
C ALA A 115 -12.01 5.72 -2.35
N ALA A 116 -10.97 5.74 -3.20
CA ALA A 116 -10.67 6.84 -4.12
C ALA A 116 -11.38 6.71 -5.48
N MET A 117 -12.03 5.59 -5.79
CA MET A 117 -12.74 5.40 -7.06
C MET A 117 -14.07 6.18 -7.09
N PRO A 118 -14.36 6.97 -8.13
CA PRO A 118 -15.54 7.86 -8.17
C PRO A 118 -16.89 7.11 -8.25
N TYR A 119 -16.88 5.79 -8.49
CA TYR A 119 -18.06 4.92 -8.54
C TYR A 119 -18.18 3.98 -7.33
N VAL A 120 -17.21 3.99 -6.41
CA VAL A 120 -17.32 3.31 -5.12
C VAL A 120 -18.08 4.22 -4.15
N LYS A 121 -18.89 3.62 -3.29
CA LYS A 121 -19.72 4.30 -2.28
C LYS A 121 -19.20 4.10 -0.86
N ASP A 122 -18.68 2.91 -0.57
CA ASP A 122 -18.16 2.52 0.74
C ASP A 122 -17.15 1.37 0.57
N VAL A 123 -16.13 1.35 1.42
CA VAL A 123 -15.14 0.27 1.50
C VAL A 123 -14.97 -0.10 2.96
N ASN A 124 -15.20 -1.36 3.27
CA ASN A 124 -15.23 -1.85 4.64
C ASN A 124 -14.02 -2.78 4.88
N PRO A 125 -12.87 -2.25 5.34
CA PRO A 125 -11.63 -3.01 5.54
C PRO A 125 -11.64 -3.91 6.80
N ARG A 126 -12.83 -4.25 7.34
CA ARG A 126 -13.01 -4.86 8.67
C ARG A 126 -12.04 -6.01 8.97
N PRO A 127 -11.16 -5.87 9.97
CA PRO A 127 -10.52 -7.01 10.62
C PRO A 127 -11.57 -7.86 11.37
N LYS A 128 -11.20 -9.10 11.71
CA LYS A 128 -12.08 -10.05 12.42
C LYS A 128 -12.48 -9.54 13.81
N ARG A 129 -13.61 -10.02 14.34
CA ARG A 129 -14.02 -9.79 15.74
C ARG A 129 -12.92 -10.22 16.72
N ARG A 130 -12.88 -9.58 17.89
CA ARG A 130 -11.96 -9.92 18.98
C ARG A 130 -12.30 -11.31 19.55
N PRO A 131 -11.36 -12.25 19.65
CA PRO A 131 -11.48 -13.39 20.57
C PRO A 131 -11.14 -12.89 21.99
N SER A 132 -12.06 -12.14 22.63
CA SER A 132 -11.85 -11.59 23.98
C SER A 132 -13.18 -11.29 24.72
N GLU A 133 -14.19 -12.12 24.53
CA GLU A 133 -15.52 -11.99 25.20
C GLU A 133 -15.90 -13.26 25.98
N ASN A 134 -14.94 -14.18 26.17
CA ASN A 134 -15.03 -15.34 27.05
C ASN A 134 -13.62 -15.80 27.48
N VAL A 135 -12.97 -14.98 28.32
CA VAL A 135 -11.85 -15.43 29.16
C VAL A 135 -12.29 -15.18 30.60
N PRO A 136 -12.55 -16.23 31.41
CA PRO A 136 -12.90 -16.04 32.81
C PRO A 136 -11.71 -15.43 33.57
N GLN A 137 -11.98 -14.48 34.46
CA GLN A 137 -10.95 -13.84 35.29
C GLN A 137 -10.50 -14.80 36.42
N GLY A 138 -9.67 -15.78 36.06
CA GLY A 138 -8.94 -16.60 37.03
C GLY A 138 -7.89 -15.76 37.74
N GLN A 139 -7.98 -15.66 39.06
CA GLN A 139 -7.00 -14.94 39.88
C GLN A 139 -5.65 -15.64 39.82
N ILE A 140 -4.62 -14.97 39.29
CA ILE A 140 -3.23 -15.36 39.54
C ILE A 140 -2.84 -14.79 40.91
N HIS A 141 -3.00 -15.59 41.96
CA HIS A 141 -2.45 -15.28 43.28
C HIS A 141 -0.93 -15.49 43.26
N LEU A 142 -0.18 -14.40 43.04
CA LEU A 142 1.24 -14.36 43.39
C LEU A 142 1.35 -14.09 44.89
N ALA A 143 1.86 -15.07 45.64
CA ALA A 143 2.17 -14.94 47.07
C ALA A 143 3.65 -14.51 47.26
N PRO A 144 3.94 -13.58 48.18
CA PRO A 144 5.32 -13.21 48.49
C PRO A 144 5.94 -14.16 49.53
N GLN A 145 7.10 -14.75 49.21
CA GLN A 145 7.97 -15.48 50.17
C GLN A 145 9.45 -15.25 49.81
N GLY A 146 10.35 -15.32 50.80
CA GLY A 146 11.71 -14.78 50.75
C GLY A 146 11.69 -13.32 51.22
N GLU A 147 11.51 -13.04 52.52
CA GLU A 147 12.46 -13.26 53.63
C GLU A 147 13.83 -12.62 53.39
N ALA A 148 14.27 -11.82 54.37
CA ALA A 148 15.43 -10.96 54.27
C ALA A 148 16.73 -11.70 54.65
N GLY A 149 17.80 -11.38 53.93
CA GLY A 149 19.17 -11.69 54.30
C GLY A 149 20.08 -10.59 53.80
N ASP A 150 20.45 -9.67 54.68
CA ASP A 150 21.37 -8.58 54.36
C ASP A 150 22.82 -9.08 54.27
N PRO A 151 23.54 -8.78 53.18
CA PRO A 151 24.99 -8.66 53.22
C PRO A 151 25.40 -7.19 53.26
N GLU A 152 26.10 -6.77 54.33
CA GLU A 152 26.95 -5.58 54.23
C GLU A 152 27.95 -5.81 53.08
N PHE A 153 27.91 -4.96 52.05
CA PHE A 153 28.99 -4.90 51.07
C PHE A 153 29.53 -3.49 50.95
N VAL A 154 30.86 -3.39 51.02
CA VAL A 154 31.59 -2.14 51.17
C VAL A 154 31.52 -1.31 49.89
N ALA A 155 31.26 -0.02 50.03
CA ALA A 155 31.31 0.92 48.92
C ALA A 155 32.77 1.17 48.47
N ASP A 156 33.16 0.60 47.34
CA ASP A 156 34.35 1.01 46.59
C ASP A 156 33.93 1.76 45.32
N GLN A 157 34.48 2.96 45.10
CA GLN A 157 34.19 3.79 43.92
C GLN A 157 35.19 3.52 42.79
N GLY A 158 35.30 2.25 42.39
CA GLY A 158 36.14 1.78 41.29
C GLY A 158 35.42 1.82 39.94
N GLY A 159 35.45 2.97 39.26
CA GLY A 159 34.79 3.15 37.96
C GLY A 159 35.43 2.35 36.82
N THR A 160 35.01 1.10 36.61
CA THR A 160 35.42 0.26 35.47
C THR A 160 34.22 -0.12 34.59
N SER A 161 34.09 0.52 33.43
CA SER A 161 33.12 0.13 32.40
C SER A 161 33.43 -1.29 31.91
N GLY A 162 32.60 -2.26 32.30
CA GLY A 162 32.81 -3.66 31.95
C GLY A 162 32.71 -3.90 30.45
N SER A 163 33.80 -4.36 29.84
CA SER A 163 33.82 -4.82 28.44
C SER A 163 33.08 -6.15 28.31
N GLY A 164 31.75 -6.10 28.31
CA GLY A 164 30.90 -7.19 27.83
C GLY A 164 31.18 -7.50 26.35
N PRO A 165 30.70 -8.65 25.83
CA PRO A 165 31.02 -9.15 24.49
C PRO A 165 30.30 -8.39 23.34
N GLY A 166 30.48 -7.07 23.29
CA GLY A 166 29.98 -6.16 22.25
C GLY A 166 30.88 -4.96 21.97
N ALA A 167 32.07 -4.88 22.60
CA ALA A 167 32.98 -3.74 22.48
C ALA A 167 33.45 -3.50 21.03
N GLY A 168 33.06 -2.36 20.44
CA GLY A 168 33.68 -1.82 19.23
C GLY A 168 32.83 -1.75 17.94
N ARG A 169 31.52 -2.03 17.97
CA ARG A 169 30.62 -1.74 16.83
C ARG A 169 29.73 -0.53 17.11
N ASP A 170 29.83 0.49 16.26
CA ASP A 170 28.89 1.61 16.26
C ASP A 170 27.46 1.14 15.93
N TYR A 171 26.48 1.58 16.70
CA TYR A 171 25.05 1.44 16.41
C TYR A 171 24.36 2.81 16.37
N VAL A 172 23.10 2.86 15.94
CA VAL A 172 22.26 4.06 15.97
C VAL A 172 21.63 4.20 17.37
N PRO A 173 21.99 5.22 18.16
CA PRO A 173 21.39 5.42 19.48
C PRO A 173 19.88 5.62 19.37
N GLY A 174 19.12 5.01 20.27
CA GLY A 174 17.66 5.08 20.24
C GLY A 174 16.96 4.12 19.27
N GLU A 175 17.68 3.27 18.50
CA GLU A 175 17.08 2.30 17.58
C GLU A 175 17.48 0.84 17.86
N LEU A 176 16.48 -0.03 18.01
CA LEU A 176 16.59 -1.48 18.19
C LEU A 176 16.04 -2.21 16.95
N LEU A 177 16.65 -3.32 16.54
CA LEU A 177 16.13 -4.24 15.53
C LEU A 177 15.63 -5.53 16.21
N VAL A 178 14.42 -5.96 15.84
CA VAL A 178 13.76 -7.12 16.47
C VAL A 178 13.10 -7.99 15.40
N LYS A 179 13.36 -9.30 15.42
CA LYS A 179 12.57 -10.31 14.71
C LYS A 179 11.70 -11.06 15.72
N PHE A 180 10.39 -11.11 15.48
CA PHE A 180 9.46 -11.90 16.29
C PHE A 180 9.33 -13.32 15.71
N LYS A 181 9.13 -14.31 16.58
CA LYS A 181 8.97 -15.72 16.18
C LYS A 181 7.77 -15.88 15.25
N LYS A 182 7.88 -16.79 14.28
CA LYS A 182 6.80 -17.09 13.32
C LYS A 182 5.49 -17.46 14.03
N GLY A 183 4.42 -16.74 13.72
CA GLY A 183 3.09 -16.96 14.30
C GLY A 183 2.69 -15.95 15.37
N VAL A 184 3.63 -15.15 15.90
CA VAL A 184 3.29 -14.00 16.75
C VAL A 184 2.47 -13.00 15.95
N THR A 185 1.28 -12.67 16.45
CA THR A 185 0.35 -11.76 15.75
C THR A 185 0.78 -10.30 15.92
N GLN A 186 0.43 -9.44 14.96
CA GLN A 186 0.72 -8.00 15.04
C GLN A 186 0.17 -7.34 16.32
N LYS A 187 -0.96 -7.84 16.86
CA LYS A 187 -1.51 -7.38 18.16
C LYS A 187 -0.62 -7.76 19.35
N GLN A 188 0.03 -8.93 19.32
CA GLN A 188 0.99 -9.32 20.37
C GLN A 188 2.26 -8.47 20.29
N VAL A 189 2.75 -8.19 19.07
CA VAL A 189 3.87 -7.24 18.85
C VAL A 189 3.53 -5.85 19.41
N GLU A 190 2.33 -5.34 19.12
CA GLU A 190 1.89 -4.03 19.63
C GLU A 190 1.73 -4.00 21.15
N ALA A 191 1.19 -5.06 21.76
CA ALA A 191 1.07 -5.15 23.22
C ALA A 191 2.43 -5.21 23.92
N PHE A 192 3.32 -6.09 23.45
CA PHE A 192 4.67 -6.27 24.01
C PHE A 192 5.54 -5.02 23.82
N ASN A 193 5.43 -4.33 22.68
CA ASN A 193 6.11 -3.06 22.47
C ASN A 193 5.57 -1.95 23.40
N ALA A 194 4.25 -1.86 23.60
CA ALA A 194 3.66 -0.89 24.52
C ALA A 194 4.05 -1.14 25.99
N GLU A 195 4.15 -2.41 26.40
CA GLU A 195 4.66 -2.84 27.71
C GLU A 195 6.11 -2.40 27.94
N ASN A 196 6.95 -2.47 26.90
CA ASN A 196 8.34 -2.01 26.92
C ASN A 196 8.53 -0.52 26.54
N GLY A 197 7.44 0.24 26.36
CA GLY A 197 7.47 1.66 25.98
C GLY A 197 8.02 1.96 24.57
N THR A 198 8.16 0.96 23.69
CA THR A 198 8.72 1.13 22.34
C THR A 198 7.65 1.44 21.29
N ALA A 199 8.05 2.12 20.21
CA ALA A 199 7.22 2.39 19.04
C ALA A 199 7.89 1.87 17.75
N ILE A 200 7.10 1.47 16.76
CA ILE A 200 7.61 0.94 15.50
C ILE A 200 8.04 2.10 14.58
N LEU A 201 9.35 2.28 14.41
CA LEU A 201 9.99 3.25 13.51
C LEU A 201 10.10 2.75 12.05
N GLY A 202 9.77 1.49 11.79
CA GLY A 202 9.77 0.90 10.46
C GLY A 202 9.72 -0.63 10.48
N ARG A 203 9.59 -1.21 9.29
CA ARG A 203 9.64 -2.65 9.04
C ARG A 203 10.56 -2.92 7.85
N LEU A 204 11.27 -4.03 7.88
CA LEU A 204 12.02 -4.58 6.76
C LEU A 204 11.43 -5.97 6.45
N ASP A 205 10.68 -6.06 5.37
CA ASP A 205 10.08 -7.30 4.89
C ASP A 205 11.07 -8.06 4.01
N LEU A 206 11.56 -9.19 4.50
CA LEU A 206 12.54 -10.07 3.85
C LEU A 206 11.82 -11.33 3.33
N GLY A 207 10.89 -11.11 2.41
CA GLY A 207 10.03 -12.17 1.86
C GLY A 207 8.98 -12.63 2.86
N ALA A 208 9.15 -13.83 3.41
CA ALA A 208 8.24 -14.37 4.44
C ALA A 208 8.60 -13.94 5.87
N GLU A 209 9.73 -13.25 6.06
CA GLU A 209 10.20 -12.77 7.35
C GLU A 209 10.04 -11.25 7.47
N ARG A 210 9.93 -10.75 8.70
CA ARG A 210 9.80 -9.31 8.99
C ARG A 210 10.65 -8.93 10.19
N ILE A 211 11.56 -8.00 9.97
CA ILE A 211 12.32 -7.34 11.03
C ILE A 211 11.62 -6.01 11.34
N TYR A 212 11.39 -5.74 12.62
CA TYR A 212 10.84 -4.49 13.11
C TYR A 212 11.97 -3.60 13.60
N ARG A 213 11.95 -2.33 13.23
CA ARG A 213 12.84 -1.31 13.78
C ARG A 213 12.06 -0.51 14.82
N LEU A 214 12.52 -0.53 16.06
CA LEU A 214 11.83 0.04 17.21
C LEU A 214 12.58 1.24 17.79
N SER A 215 11.86 2.19 18.37
CA SER A 215 12.43 3.27 19.19
C SER A 215 12.69 2.77 20.61
N VAL A 216 13.88 3.02 21.14
CA VAL A 216 14.22 2.79 22.55
C VAL A 216 13.71 3.98 23.40
N PRO A 217 13.14 3.76 24.60
CA PRO A 217 12.71 4.85 25.49
C PRO A 217 13.87 5.74 25.92
N GLY A 218 13.60 7.03 26.15
CA GLY A 218 14.61 7.96 26.66
C GLY A 218 15.08 7.56 28.07
N GLY A 219 16.39 7.41 28.26
CA GLY A 219 16.99 6.97 29.51
C GLY A 219 17.18 5.44 29.63
N VAL A 220 16.84 4.68 28.59
CA VAL A 220 17.16 3.24 28.47
C VAL A 220 18.27 3.05 27.44
N GLU A 221 19.30 2.28 27.77
CA GLU A 221 20.38 1.95 26.84
C GLU A 221 19.97 0.84 25.87
N VAL A 222 20.45 0.94 24.62
CA VAL A 222 20.03 0.02 23.54
C VAL A 222 20.42 -1.44 23.81
N PRO A 223 21.61 -1.78 24.34
CA PRO A 223 21.99 -3.16 24.65
C PRO A 223 21.13 -3.80 25.78
N ASP A 224 20.74 -3.01 26.77
CA ASP A 224 19.94 -3.48 27.90
C ASP A 224 18.53 -3.87 27.44
N LEU A 225 17.90 -3.01 26.62
CA LEU A 225 16.61 -3.33 26.02
C LEU A 225 16.70 -4.47 24.99
N ALA A 226 17.82 -4.62 24.28
CA ALA A 226 18.06 -5.78 23.42
C ALA A 226 18.08 -7.09 24.23
N SER A 227 18.62 -7.07 25.45
CA SER A 227 18.63 -8.22 26.36
C SER A 227 17.22 -8.54 26.87
N VAL A 228 16.46 -7.55 27.34
CA VAL A 228 15.05 -7.72 27.75
C VAL A 228 14.18 -8.29 26.62
N TYR A 229 14.39 -7.82 25.37
CA TYR A 229 13.72 -8.41 24.21
C TYR A 229 14.21 -9.84 23.91
N GLY A 230 15.50 -10.12 24.07
CA GLY A 230 16.08 -11.46 23.83
C GLY A 230 15.60 -12.54 24.81
N GLU A 231 15.18 -12.16 26.02
CA GLU A 231 14.56 -13.05 27.01
C GLU A 231 13.08 -13.38 26.70
N SER A 232 12.44 -12.64 25.79
CA SER A 232 11.01 -12.78 25.49
C SER A 232 10.70 -13.98 24.61
N ASP A 233 9.75 -14.80 25.05
CA ASP A 233 9.31 -15.99 24.30
C ASP A 233 8.60 -15.65 22.97
N LEU A 234 8.29 -14.37 22.72
CA LEU A 234 7.77 -13.86 21.45
C LEU A 234 8.87 -13.50 20.43
N VAL A 235 10.11 -13.33 20.87
CA VAL A 235 11.22 -12.79 20.08
C VAL A 235 12.13 -13.93 19.57
N GLU A 236 12.53 -13.84 18.31
CA GLU A 236 13.49 -14.78 17.70
C GLU A 236 14.93 -14.26 17.85
N TYR A 237 15.12 -12.95 17.67
CA TYR A 237 16.30 -12.22 18.12
C TYR A 237 16.02 -10.72 18.26
N ALA A 238 16.83 -10.03 19.07
CA ALA A 238 16.89 -8.58 19.12
C ALA A 238 18.35 -8.10 19.18
N GLU A 239 18.68 -7.01 18.49
CA GLU A 239 20.02 -6.43 18.46
C GLU A 239 19.99 -4.89 18.26
N PRO A 240 21.00 -4.15 18.72
CA PRO A 240 21.17 -2.73 18.38
C PRO A 240 21.24 -2.52 16.85
N ASN A 241 20.71 -1.41 16.34
CA ASN A 241 20.80 -1.10 14.91
C ASN A 241 22.24 -0.71 14.50
N TYR A 242 23.09 -1.70 14.20
CA TYR A 242 24.51 -1.50 13.88
C TYR A 242 24.75 -0.74 12.57
N LYS A 243 25.65 0.25 12.62
CA LYS A 243 26.05 1.05 11.46
C LYS A 243 27.04 0.27 10.58
N MET A 244 26.54 -0.42 9.55
CA MET A 244 27.40 -1.05 8.55
C MET A 244 27.84 -0.07 7.45
N SER A 245 29.10 -0.18 7.02
CA SER A 245 29.63 0.50 5.84
C SER A 245 30.07 -0.52 4.79
N ILE A 246 29.76 -0.25 3.51
CA ILE A 246 30.22 -1.10 2.41
C ILE A 246 31.75 -0.94 2.30
N PRO A 247 32.54 -2.04 2.35
CA PRO A 247 33.98 -1.95 2.17
C PRO A 247 34.34 -1.28 0.84
N LYS A 248 35.33 -0.39 0.86
CA LYS A 248 35.88 0.20 -0.37
C LYS A 248 36.55 -0.89 -1.19
N LEU A 249 35.88 -1.34 -2.25
CA LEU A 249 36.37 -2.36 -3.16
C LEU A 249 37.76 -1.98 -3.70
N PRO A 250 38.79 -2.83 -3.53
CA PRO A 250 40.13 -2.52 -4.02
C PRO A 250 40.10 -2.41 -5.54
N GLY A 251 40.61 -1.30 -6.07
CA GLY A 251 40.69 -1.06 -7.52
C GLY A 251 39.42 -0.56 -8.19
N THR A 252 38.31 -0.24 -7.48
CA THR A 252 37.23 0.54 -8.12
C THR A 252 37.81 1.85 -8.63
N PRO A 253 37.66 2.19 -9.93
CA PRO A 253 38.11 3.46 -10.46
C PRO A 253 37.54 4.60 -9.62
N LYS A 254 38.40 5.48 -9.13
CA LYS A 254 37.98 6.67 -8.39
C LYS A 254 36.99 7.43 -9.27
N ALA A 255 35.71 7.43 -8.88
CA ALA A 255 34.61 7.88 -9.74
C ALA A 255 34.99 9.21 -10.40
N PRO A 256 34.86 9.32 -11.74
CA PRO A 256 35.42 10.43 -12.50
C PRO A 256 34.93 11.72 -11.85
N SER A 257 35.88 12.51 -11.36
CA SER A 257 35.56 13.72 -10.58
C SER A 257 34.60 14.55 -11.41
N PRO A 258 33.44 14.98 -10.84
CA PRO A 258 32.39 15.64 -11.61
C PRO A 258 33.04 16.74 -12.43
N PRO A 259 32.86 16.72 -13.77
CA PRO A 259 33.79 17.38 -14.67
C PRO A 259 33.93 18.84 -14.26
N LYS A 260 35.17 19.34 -14.21
CA LYS A 260 35.49 20.75 -13.94
C LYS A 260 35.09 21.61 -15.14
N GLY A 261 33.81 21.54 -15.52
CA GLY A 261 33.18 22.46 -16.43
C GLY A 261 33.38 23.86 -15.89
N LYS A 262 33.90 24.74 -16.75
CA LYS A 262 33.88 26.17 -16.47
C LYS A 262 32.41 26.52 -16.17
N PRO A 263 32.11 27.30 -15.11
CA PRO A 263 30.73 27.61 -14.74
C PRO A 263 30.01 28.14 -15.97
N VAL A 264 28.95 27.43 -16.38
CA VAL A 264 28.30 27.67 -17.67
C VAL A 264 27.73 29.08 -17.64
N LYS A 265 28.19 29.95 -18.56
CA LYS A 265 27.67 31.32 -18.73
C LYS A 265 26.29 31.34 -19.41
N GLY A 266 25.43 30.39 -19.06
CA GLY A 266 23.99 30.46 -19.24
C GLY A 266 23.40 30.86 -17.90
N GLY A 267 22.87 32.08 -17.81
CA GLY A 267 22.22 32.52 -16.59
C GLY A 267 20.99 31.66 -16.31
N TYR A 268 20.94 31.02 -15.15
CA TYR A 268 19.68 30.54 -14.61
C TYR A 268 18.69 31.73 -14.59
N PRO A 269 17.44 31.56 -15.07
CA PRO A 269 16.46 32.64 -14.98
C PRO A 269 16.35 33.06 -13.52
N LYS A 270 16.37 34.37 -13.25
CA LYS A 270 16.23 34.90 -11.89
C LYS A 270 14.90 34.42 -11.31
N VAL A 271 14.96 33.43 -10.41
CA VAL A 271 13.82 33.08 -9.56
C VAL A 271 13.46 34.35 -8.79
N PRO A 272 12.19 34.82 -8.84
CA PRO A 272 11.80 36.04 -8.16
C PRO A 272 12.01 35.88 -6.65
N PRO A 273 12.54 36.89 -5.95
CA PRO A 273 12.85 36.80 -4.52
C PRO A 273 11.57 36.89 -3.67
N SER A 274 10.79 35.81 -3.61
CA SER A 274 9.47 35.79 -2.97
C SER A 274 9.12 34.51 -2.17
N VAL A 275 10.11 33.66 -1.84
CA VAL A 275 9.94 32.57 -0.85
C VAL A 275 11.17 32.51 0.09
N ALA A 276 11.36 33.55 0.89
CA ALA A 276 12.37 33.56 1.95
C ALA A 276 11.86 32.85 3.21
N GLY A 277 11.85 31.51 3.20
CA GLY A 277 11.41 30.73 4.37
C GLY A 277 11.02 29.27 4.09
N MET A 278 11.97 28.43 3.68
CA MET A 278 11.79 26.98 3.76
C MET A 278 13.06 26.28 4.25
N THR A 279 12.96 25.63 5.40
CA THR A 279 14.04 24.87 6.04
C THR A 279 14.40 23.64 5.21
N ILE A 280 15.69 23.29 5.16
CA ILE A 280 16.19 22.16 4.35
C ILE A 280 15.79 20.83 4.99
N GLY A 281 14.60 20.38 4.62
CA GLY A 281 14.03 19.05 4.84
C GLY A 281 13.07 18.78 3.69
N THR A 282 13.60 18.69 2.46
CA THR A 282 12.84 18.78 1.21
C THR A 282 11.94 17.58 0.98
N ARG A 283 10.77 17.60 1.61
CA ARG A 283 9.63 16.73 1.32
C ARG A 283 9.26 16.91 -0.15
N GLN A 284 9.65 15.97 -1.01
CA GLN A 284 9.32 16.01 -2.43
C GLN A 284 7.81 16.13 -2.61
N VAL A 285 7.38 17.15 -3.35
CA VAL A 285 5.98 17.34 -3.69
C VAL A 285 5.65 16.32 -4.78
N LEU A 286 5.03 15.22 -4.36
CA LEU A 286 4.41 14.25 -5.26
C LEU A 286 3.36 14.99 -6.11
N GLY A 287 3.46 14.81 -7.43
CA GLY A 287 2.53 15.41 -8.37
C GLY A 287 1.17 14.70 -8.36
N ASP A 288 0.21 15.38 -8.97
CA ASP A 288 -1.17 14.96 -9.26
C ASP A 288 -1.30 13.84 -10.32
N SER A 289 -0.19 13.30 -10.82
CA SER A 289 -0.16 12.49 -12.04
C SER A 289 0.81 11.33 -11.95
N VAL A 290 0.65 10.34 -12.81
CA VAL A 290 1.46 9.11 -12.86
C VAL A 290 1.80 8.75 -14.31
N PHE A 291 3.04 8.34 -14.54
CA PHE A 291 3.47 7.77 -15.82
C PHE A 291 3.36 6.25 -15.75
N VAL A 292 2.71 5.65 -16.75
CA VAL A 292 2.44 4.22 -16.84
C VAL A 292 2.96 3.70 -18.18
N LYS A 293 3.89 2.75 -18.13
CA LYS A 293 4.43 2.09 -19.31
C LYS A 293 3.75 0.73 -19.47
N PHE A 294 3.05 0.51 -20.59
CA PHE A 294 2.43 -0.78 -20.89
C PHE A 294 3.47 -1.81 -21.38
N ARG A 295 3.08 -3.09 -21.45
CA ARG A 295 3.90 -4.15 -22.07
C ARG A 295 3.73 -4.12 -23.60
N PRO A 296 4.77 -4.42 -24.40
CA PRO A 296 4.64 -4.53 -25.85
C PRO A 296 3.53 -5.53 -26.24
N GLY A 297 2.75 -5.20 -27.26
CA GLY A 297 1.61 -6.02 -27.72
C GLY A 297 0.29 -5.71 -27.01
N VAL A 298 0.29 -4.99 -25.88
CA VAL A 298 -0.91 -4.32 -25.37
C VAL A 298 -1.36 -3.27 -26.39
N ARG A 299 -2.64 -3.30 -26.76
CA ARG A 299 -3.28 -2.35 -27.68
C ARG A 299 -4.51 -1.73 -27.00
N GLU A 300 -5.07 -0.71 -27.63
CA GLU A 300 -6.43 -0.23 -27.37
C GLU A 300 -7.43 -1.42 -27.36
N PRO A 301 -8.46 -1.39 -26.50
CA PRO A 301 -8.92 -0.25 -25.68
C PRO A 301 -8.30 -0.20 -24.27
N LEU A 302 -7.16 -0.87 -24.01
CA LEU A 302 -6.71 -1.05 -22.62
C LEU A 302 -6.30 0.26 -21.90
N PRO A 303 -5.66 1.27 -22.54
CA PRO A 303 -5.40 2.56 -21.89
C PRO A 303 -6.67 3.33 -21.50
N ASP A 304 -7.74 3.25 -22.30
CA ASP A 304 -9.04 3.88 -22.03
C ASP A 304 -9.83 3.12 -20.96
N LEU A 305 -9.79 1.78 -21.00
CA LEU A 305 -10.36 0.94 -19.95
C LEU A 305 -9.69 1.27 -18.63
N VAL A 306 -8.35 1.41 -18.61
CA VAL A 306 -7.59 1.87 -17.46
C VAL A 306 -7.99 3.28 -16.99
N ALA A 307 -8.20 4.24 -17.91
CA ALA A 307 -8.70 5.58 -17.56
C ALA A 307 -10.05 5.49 -16.82
N LEU A 308 -10.99 4.74 -17.40
CA LEU A 308 -12.32 4.47 -16.87
C LEU A 308 -12.30 3.70 -15.52
N VAL A 309 -11.34 2.78 -15.33
CA VAL A 309 -11.15 2.02 -14.08
C VAL A 309 -10.73 2.94 -12.96
N TYR A 310 -9.61 3.64 -13.12
CA TYR A 310 -8.95 4.33 -12.03
C TYR A 310 -9.59 5.70 -11.74
N GLY A 311 -10.56 6.13 -12.56
CA GLY A 311 -11.15 7.47 -12.48
C GLY A 311 -10.14 8.56 -12.88
N VAL A 312 -9.22 8.22 -13.80
CA VAL A 312 -8.07 9.03 -14.19
C VAL A 312 -8.21 9.52 -15.62
N GLU A 313 -7.76 10.72 -15.90
CA GLU A 313 -7.81 11.31 -17.25
C GLU A 313 -6.48 11.09 -17.96
N MET A 314 -6.51 10.59 -19.20
CA MET A 314 -5.29 10.46 -20.02
C MET A 314 -4.88 11.84 -20.55
N MET A 315 -3.70 12.33 -20.14
CA MET A 315 -3.22 13.66 -20.53
C MET A 315 -2.29 13.64 -21.74
N GLU A 316 -1.44 12.62 -21.84
CA GLU A 316 -0.30 12.60 -22.77
C GLU A 316 0.16 11.15 -23.01
N GLU A 317 0.50 10.80 -24.24
CA GLU A 317 1.24 9.56 -24.54
C GLU A 317 2.56 9.91 -25.23
N ASP A 318 3.68 9.41 -24.68
CA ASP A 318 5.02 9.58 -25.23
C ASP A 318 5.76 8.23 -25.21
N ASN A 319 6.20 7.75 -26.37
CA ASN A 319 7.02 6.53 -26.52
C ASN A 319 6.49 5.29 -25.76
N GLY A 320 5.16 5.09 -25.72
CA GLY A 320 4.51 3.99 -25.01
C GLY A 320 4.47 4.13 -23.48
N ARG A 321 4.75 5.33 -22.97
CA ARG A 321 4.39 5.78 -21.61
C ARG A 321 3.15 6.68 -21.72
N VAL A 322 2.08 6.28 -21.05
CA VAL A 322 0.87 7.11 -20.91
C VAL A 322 0.95 7.85 -19.58
N ARG A 323 0.67 9.16 -19.60
CA ARG A 323 0.55 9.99 -18.41
C ARG A 323 -0.92 10.17 -18.04
N TYR A 324 -1.26 9.77 -16.83
CA TYR A 324 -2.61 9.91 -16.28
C TYR A 324 -2.66 11.00 -15.20
N SER A 325 -3.69 11.83 -15.26
CA SER A 325 -4.09 12.77 -14.20
C SER A 325 -4.92 12.01 -13.16
N LEU A 326 -4.62 12.19 -11.87
CA LEU A 326 -5.28 11.49 -10.78
C LEU A 326 -6.44 12.32 -10.21
N PRO A 327 -7.53 11.68 -9.75
CA PRO A 327 -8.64 12.41 -9.12
C PRO A 327 -8.15 13.14 -7.86
N GLY A 328 -8.73 14.33 -7.62
CA GLY A 328 -8.21 15.30 -6.65
C GLY A 328 -7.98 14.72 -5.25
N GLY A 329 -6.72 14.69 -4.81
CA GLY A 329 -6.29 14.15 -3.52
C GLY A 329 -5.70 12.74 -3.57
N ALA A 330 -5.79 12.02 -4.69
CA ALA A 330 -5.17 10.72 -4.85
C ALA A 330 -3.63 10.81 -4.90
N ASN A 331 -2.96 9.96 -4.12
CA ASN A 331 -1.50 9.95 -4.00
C ASN A 331 -0.85 9.22 -5.19
N SER A 332 0.00 9.92 -5.96
CA SER A 332 0.66 9.35 -7.14
C SER A 332 1.64 8.22 -6.85
N LEU A 333 2.22 8.14 -5.64
CA LEU A 333 3.02 6.99 -5.23
C LEU A 333 2.12 5.75 -5.02
N THR A 334 0.96 5.91 -4.39
CA THR A 334 -0.04 4.85 -4.22
C THR A 334 -0.58 4.42 -5.58
N ALA A 335 -0.94 5.37 -6.46
CA ALA A 335 -1.31 5.06 -7.84
C ALA A 335 -0.20 4.25 -8.56
N ALA A 336 1.05 4.70 -8.51
CA ALA A 336 2.18 4.00 -9.14
C ALA A 336 2.47 2.60 -8.56
N ARG A 337 2.04 2.30 -7.32
CA ARG A 337 2.03 0.92 -6.78
C ARG A 337 0.93 0.09 -7.43
N LEU A 338 -0.30 0.61 -7.44
CA LEU A 338 -1.49 -0.07 -7.97
C LEU A 338 -1.34 -0.38 -9.46
N PHE A 339 -0.83 0.57 -10.25
CA PHE A 339 -0.52 0.37 -11.66
C PHE A 339 0.47 -0.78 -11.91
N LYS A 340 1.35 -1.13 -10.96
CA LYS A 340 2.27 -2.28 -11.08
C LYS A 340 1.61 -3.62 -10.78
N LEU A 341 0.41 -3.63 -10.21
CA LEU A 341 -0.39 -4.85 -10.00
C LEU A 341 -1.08 -5.30 -11.29
N CYS A 342 -1.37 -4.37 -12.22
CA CYS A 342 -1.91 -4.65 -13.54
C CYS A 342 -0.95 -5.56 -14.34
N PRO A 343 -1.35 -6.77 -14.76
CA PRO A 343 -0.43 -7.73 -15.42
C PRO A 343 0.09 -7.26 -16.78
N PHE A 344 -0.61 -6.30 -17.39
CA PHE A 344 -0.28 -5.66 -18.68
C PHE A 344 0.63 -4.42 -18.56
N VAL A 345 0.96 -3.96 -17.34
CA VAL A 345 1.92 -2.87 -17.12
C VAL A 345 3.34 -3.43 -17.03
N SER A 346 4.31 -2.68 -17.55
CA SER A 346 5.75 -2.97 -17.47
C SER A 346 6.49 -2.05 -16.50
N GLY A 347 5.94 -0.88 -16.18
CA GLY A 347 6.41 -0.01 -15.11
C GLY A 347 5.45 1.15 -14.85
N ALA A 348 5.50 1.70 -13.64
CA ALA A 348 4.77 2.93 -13.29
C ALA A 348 5.58 3.80 -12.32
N GLU A 349 5.55 5.10 -12.54
CA GLU A 349 6.39 6.10 -11.85
C GLU A 349 5.51 7.29 -11.46
N PRO A 350 5.50 7.74 -10.18
CA PRO A 350 4.80 8.96 -9.82
C PRO A 350 5.40 10.14 -10.58
N SER A 351 4.55 11.02 -11.10
CA SER A 351 5.02 12.33 -11.56
C SER A 351 5.43 13.14 -10.34
N TYR A 352 6.57 13.83 -10.42
CA TYR A 352 6.97 14.82 -9.41
C TYR A 352 6.67 16.21 -9.98
N GLY A 353 6.17 17.11 -9.13
CA GLY A 353 6.00 18.51 -9.51
C GLY A 353 7.35 19.13 -9.91
N ARG A 354 7.34 19.98 -10.94
CA ARG A 354 8.50 20.82 -11.32
C ARG A 354 8.47 22.16 -10.58
#